data_AF-A0A8S3DZ04-F1
#
_entry.id   AF-A0A8S3DZ04-F1
#
_cell.length_a   1.000
_cell.length_b   1.000
_cell.length_c   1.000
_cell.angle_alpha   90.00
_cell.angle_beta   90.00
_cell.angle_gamma   90.00
#
_symmetry.space_group_name_H-M   'P 1'
#
loop_
_entity.id
_entity.type
_entity.pdbx_description
1 polymer ?
#
loop_
_entity_poly.entity_id
_entity_poly.type
_entity_poly.pdbx_seq_one_letter_code
_entity_poly.pdbx_strand_id
1 'polypeptide(L)'
;MNDLPSISPAYPHARYGHSTTLLTDNYLLLYGGCLSGYAKGGPCPSKDTWLLQIDRGHWERLSECPPTKTGAAMVTIPSYSACGGMGLGAADMSANMNLGAEQAVAILWGGREFNPSSIRTYPSPRDEVAVFSLSQKQWSLKRAAPSPTDGSYPMQREGAAFVAGCFQGAPGMFVFGGRATVDRRLLSDLWFLQASPQGALSAPSTRGCIYPFSYYHLHGVFQFFTYGVIFPIGYLVGRHAMNSPMKRPLHMILQIFGVALAICGFSFGVHSVRTPSWLHFRHAHAIIGIITFILTIIQFLVG
;
A
#
# COMPACT_ATOMS: atom_id res chain seq x y z
N MET A 1 -15.09 32.43 -1.19
CA MET A 1 -15.09 30.98 -0.93
C MET A 1 -13.70 30.51 -1.24
N ASN A 2 -12.95 30.06 -0.23
CA ASN A 2 -11.60 29.55 -0.45
C ASN A 2 -11.72 28.24 -1.20
N ASP A 3 -11.17 28.18 -2.42
CA ASP A 3 -11.11 26.98 -3.23
C ASP A 3 -10.47 25.87 -2.39
N LEU A 4 -11.29 24.89 -1.99
CA LEU A 4 -10.76 23.68 -1.40
C LEU A 4 -9.81 23.08 -2.44
N PRO A 5 -8.55 22.77 -2.08
CA PRO A 5 -7.60 22.22 -3.04
C PRO A 5 -8.21 20.99 -3.69
N SER A 6 -8.36 21.06 -5.02
CA SER A 6 -8.90 19.97 -5.81
C SER A 6 -8.07 18.72 -5.57
N ILE A 7 -8.72 17.62 -5.19
CA ILE A 7 -8.06 16.32 -5.05
C ILE A 7 -7.55 15.93 -6.43
N SER A 8 -6.24 16.05 -6.65
CA SER A 8 -5.60 15.68 -7.90
C SER A 8 -4.91 14.31 -7.74
N PRO A 9 -5.09 13.38 -8.69
CA PRO A 9 -4.42 12.09 -8.67
C PRO A 9 -2.90 12.20 -8.89
N ALA A 10 -2.40 13.40 -9.18
CA ALA A 10 -0.97 13.71 -9.31
C ALA A 10 -0.26 13.89 -7.96
N TYR A 11 -0.97 13.87 -6.84
CA TYR A 11 -0.41 14.08 -5.51
C TYR A 11 -0.81 12.97 -4.54
N PRO A 12 0.02 12.66 -3.54
CA PRO A 12 -0.34 11.70 -2.51
C PRO A 12 -1.58 12.18 -1.76
N HIS A 13 -2.59 11.32 -1.67
CA HIS A 13 -3.77 11.60 -0.86
C HIS A 13 -3.42 11.65 0.64
N ALA A 14 -4.24 12.39 1.41
CA ALA A 14 -4.17 12.43 2.86
C ALA A 14 -4.24 11.02 3.44
N ARG A 15 -3.41 10.74 4.45
CA ARG A 15 -3.21 9.38 4.98
C ARG A 15 -2.65 9.40 6.39
N TYR A 16 -2.81 8.27 7.11
CA TYR A 16 -2.17 8.04 8.41
C TYR A 16 -1.38 6.73 8.42
N GLY A 17 -0.42 6.60 9.34
CA GLY A 17 0.41 5.40 9.48
C GLY A 17 1.19 5.07 8.21
N HIS A 18 1.51 6.08 7.40
CA HIS A 18 2.42 5.96 6.26
C HIS A 18 3.86 6.03 6.77
N SER A 19 4.79 5.59 5.95
CA SER A 19 6.22 5.69 6.24
C SER A 19 6.84 6.77 5.35
N THR A 20 7.74 7.57 5.91
CA THR A 20 8.50 8.59 5.17
C THR A 20 9.96 8.60 5.59
N THR A 21 10.87 8.88 4.66
CA THR A 21 12.29 9.14 4.96
C THR A 21 12.88 10.10 3.93
N LEU A 22 13.82 10.93 4.34
CA LEU A 22 14.66 11.69 3.41
C LEU A 22 15.73 10.76 2.86
N LEU A 23 15.73 10.56 1.54
CA LEU A 23 16.76 9.79 0.84
C LEU A 23 18.05 10.60 0.68
N THR A 24 17.90 11.88 0.39
CA THR A 24 18.95 12.89 0.27
C THR A 24 18.35 14.24 0.66
N ASP A 25 19.14 15.31 0.61
CA ASP A 25 18.67 16.67 0.84
C ASP A 25 17.56 17.13 -0.13
N ASN A 26 17.42 16.47 -1.28
CA ASN A 26 16.43 16.86 -2.30
C ASN A 26 15.30 15.86 -2.52
N TYR A 27 15.33 14.70 -1.87
CA TYR A 27 14.39 13.62 -2.15
C TYR A 27 13.75 13.08 -0.87
N LEU A 28 12.42 13.20 -0.78
CA LEU A 28 11.61 12.58 0.27
C LEU A 28 10.82 11.41 -0.32
N LEU A 29 10.96 10.23 0.27
CA LEU A 29 10.20 9.05 -0.09
C LEU A 29 9.02 8.86 0.87
N LEU A 30 7.86 8.53 0.32
CA LEU A 30 6.64 8.22 1.07
C LEU A 30 6.07 6.88 0.58
N TYR A 31 5.66 6.04 1.51
CA TYR A 31 5.09 4.73 1.21
C TYR A 31 3.87 4.40 2.07
N GLY A 32 2.83 3.85 1.44
CA GLY A 32 1.75 3.13 2.10
C GLY A 32 0.90 3.99 3.03
N GLY A 33 0.51 3.42 4.18
CA GLY A 33 -0.43 4.01 5.13
C GLY A 33 -1.88 3.76 4.78
N CYS A 34 -2.80 4.49 5.38
CA CYS A 34 -4.24 4.36 5.13
C CYS A 34 -4.79 5.65 4.52
N LEU A 35 -5.20 5.58 3.26
CA LEU A 35 -5.77 6.71 2.54
C LEU A 35 -7.14 7.12 3.09
N SER A 36 -7.78 6.22 3.83
CA SER A 36 -9.12 6.45 4.32
C SER A 36 -9.19 7.42 5.49
N GLY A 37 -8.07 7.73 6.18
CA GLY A 37 -8.12 8.64 7.33
C GLY A 37 -9.09 8.19 8.43
N TYR A 38 -9.42 6.89 8.51
CA TYR A 38 -10.50 6.32 9.34
C TYR A 38 -11.94 6.73 8.98
N ALA A 39 -12.21 7.37 7.84
CA ALA A 39 -13.58 7.80 7.48
C ALA A 39 -13.87 7.89 5.97
N LYS A 40 -12.94 8.43 5.17
CA LYS A 40 -13.14 8.72 3.73
C LYS A 40 -12.55 7.61 2.87
N GLY A 41 -12.92 7.52 1.60
CA GLY A 41 -12.53 6.41 0.71
C GLY A 41 -11.02 6.25 0.47
N GLY A 42 -10.61 5.04 0.10
CA GLY A 42 -9.26 4.69 -0.33
C GLY A 42 -8.73 3.42 0.37
N PRO A 43 -7.82 2.66 -0.26
CA PRO A 43 -7.23 1.46 0.33
C PRO A 43 -6.52 1.74 1.66
N CYS A 44 -6.67 0.80 2.58
CA CYS A 44 -6.02 0.80 3.89
C CYS A 44 -5.75 -0.68 4.24
N PRO A 45 -4.49 -1.13 4.28
CA PRO A 45 -3.29 -0.39 3.89
C PRO A 45 -3.22 -0.08 2.39
N SER A 46 -2.54 1.02 2.06
CA SER A 46 -2.16 1.43 0.71
C SER A 46 -0.79 0.86 0.34
N LYS A 47 -0.48 0.81 -0.95
CA LYS A 47 0.79 0.36 -1.54
C LYS A 47 1.45 1.40 -2.44
N ASP A 48 0.86 2.57 -2.55
CA ASP A 48 1.40 3.62 -3.40
C ASP A 48 2.71 4.16 -2.83
N THR A 49 3.67 4.35 -3.74
CA THR A 49 4.96 4.97 -3.47
C THR A 49 4.97 6.34 -4.12
N TRP A 50 5.44 7.33 -3.38
CA TRP A 50 5.57 8.70 -3.84
C TRP A 50 6.97 9.21 -3.55
N LEU A 51 7.57 9.89 -4.51
CA LEU A 51 8.85 10.56 -4.39
C LEU A 51 8.64 12.06 -4.59
N LEU A 52 8.99 12.87 -3.59
CA LEU A 52 8.99 14.32 -3.69
C LEU A 52 10.41 14.80 -4.01
N GLN A 53 10.52 15.53 -5.12
CA GLN A 53 11.66 16.41 -5.41
C GLN A 53 11.43 17.74 -4.69
N ILE A 54 12.19 18.00 -3.64
CA ILE A 54 11.94 19.09 -2.68
C ILE A 54 12.16 20.45 -3.35
N ASP A 55 13.27 20.61 -4.07
CA ASP A 55 13.63 21.81 -4.83
C ASP A 55 12.54 22.27 -5.80
N ARG A 56 11.84 21.32 -6.43
CA ARG A 56 10.81 21.58 -7.45
C ARG A 56 9.39 21.50 -6.91
N GLY A 57 9.21 21.02 -5.68
CA GLY A 57 7.88 20.70 -5.14
C GLY A 57 7.14 19.65 -5.98
N HIS A 58 7.86 18.81 -6.75
CA HIS A 58 7.27 17.88 -7.71
C HIS A 58 7.12 16.49 -7.11
N TRP A 59 5.88 15.98 -7.11
CA TRP A 59 5.57 14.62 -6.70
C TRP A 59 5.55 13.68 -7.91
N GLU A 60 6.25 12.55 -7.76
CA GLU A 60 6.28 11.48 -8.74
C GLU A 60 5.74 10.20 -8.10
N ARG A 61 4.72 9.60 -8.71
CA ARG A 61 4.25 8.28 -8.28
C ARG A 61 5.16 7.21 -8.88
N LEU A 62 5.69 6.34 -8.03
CA LEU A 62 6.60 5.26 -8.43
C LEU A 62 5.91 3.90 -8.47
N SER A 63 6.63 2.89 -8.94
CA SER A 63 6.16 1.51 -8.96
C SER A 63 5.89 0.97 -7.55
N GLU A 64 4.95 0.03 -7.48
CA GLU A 64 4.45 -0.55 -6.24
C GLU A 64 4.95 -2.00 -6.18
N CYS A 65 5.87 -2.30 -5.27
CA CYS A 65 6.37 -3.66 -5.09
C CYS A 65 6.19 -4.22 -3.68
N PRO A 66 6.47 -3.45 -2.60
CA PRO A 66 6.30 -3.98 -1.27
C PRO A 66 4.83 -4.32 -1.00
N PRO A 67 4.54 -5.26 -0.08
CA PRO A 67 3.17 -5.48 0.35
C PRO A 67 2.57 -4.20 0.94
N THR A 68 1.25 -4.04 0.80
CA THR A 68 0.51 -2.93 1.42
C THR A 68 0.80 -2.92 2.92
N LYS A 69 1.24 -1.80 3.49
CA LYS A 69 1.58 -1.71 4.92
C LYS A 69 1.03 -0.43 5.57
N THR A 70 0.72 -0.54 6.86
CA THR A 70 0.43 0.59 7.76
C THR A 70 1.27 0.50 9.01
N GLY A 71 1.78 1.63 9.49
CA GLY A 71 2.68 1.68 10.63
C GLY A 71 3.99 0.91 10.38
N ALA A 72 4.38 0.73 9.12
CA ALA A 72 5.74 0.33 8.80
C ALA A 72 6.67 1.50 9.10
N ALA A 73 7.94 1.19 9.30
CA ALA A 73 8.95 2.22 9.42
C ALA A 73 9.91 2.15 8.24
N MET A 74 10.44 3.31 7.89
CA MET A 74 11.33 3.48 6.77
C MET A 74 12.47 4.37 7.17
N VAL A 75 13.69 3.98 6.79
CA VAL A 75 14.91 4.74 7.07
C VAL A 75 15.86 4.65 5.89
N THR A 76 16.66 5.70 5.72
CA THR A 76 17.75 5.72 4.74
C THR A 76 19.00 5.13 5.38
N ILE A 77 19.65 4.18 4.72
CA ILE A 77 20.86 3.53 5.23
C ILE A 77 22.03 4.53 5.09
N PRO A 78 22.82 4.77 6.16
CA PRO A 78 24.02 5.56 6.04
C PRO A 78 25.07 4.84 5.20
N SER A 79 25.93 5.59 4.54
CA SER A 79 27.08 5.02 3.84
C SER A 79 28.13 4.48 4.81
N TYR A 80 28.98 3.58 4.33
CA TYR A 80 30.11 3.09 5.11
C TYR A 80 31.09 4.21 5.46
N SER A 81 31.28 5.18 4.57
CA SER A 81 32.11 6.37 4.82
C SER A 81 31.61 7.15 6.05
N ALA A 82 30.29 7.29 6.20
CA ALA A 82 29.67 7.90 7.37
C ALA A 82 29.86 7.09 8.67
N CYS A 83 29.99 5.76 8.58
CA CYS A 83 30.18 4.89 9.74
C CYS A 83 31.66 4.62 10.11
N GLY A 84 32.58 4.72 9.15
CA GLY A 84 34.01 4.43 9.32
C GLY A 84 34.80 5.47 10.12
N GLY A 85 34.23 6.67 10.34
CA GLY A 85 34.86 7.74 11.11
C GLY A 85 34.93 7.52 12.63
N MET A 86 34.36 6.42 13.16
CA MET A 86 34.22 6.19 14.60
C MET A 86 35.16 5.14 15.22
N GLY A 87 36.35 4.90 14.65
CA GLY A 87 37.48 4.38 15.45
C GLY A 87 37.98 2.95 15.18
N LEU A 88 37.80 2.39 13.98
CA LEU A 88 38.59 1.24 13.52
C LEU A 88 39.02 1.45 12.07
N GLY A 89 40.28 1.85 11.87
CA GLY A 89 41.04 1.75 10.61
C GLY A 89 40.29 2.04 9.30
N ALA A 90 39.89 3.30 9.06
CA ALA A 90 39.30 3.74 7.78
C ALA A 90 40.25 3.68 6.56
N ALA A 91 41.47 3.15 6.72
CA ALA A 91 42.50 3.15 5.68
C ALA A 91 42.42 1.95 4.70
N ASP A 92 41.66 0.89 5.01
CA ASP A 92 41.73 -0.37 4.23
C ASP A 92 40.46 -0.70 3.41
N MET A 93 39.43 0.16 3.41
CA MET A 93 38.20 -0.09 2.63
C MET A 93 37.86 1.01 1.61
N SER A 94 38.57 2.13 1.59
CA SER A 94 38.35 3.20 0.61
C SER A 94 38.96 2.90 -0.77
N ALA A 95 39.90 1.95 -0.86
CA ALA A 95 40.67 1.69 -2.08
C ALA A 95 39.93 0.84 -3.13
N ASN A 96 38.77 0.27 -2.83
CA ASN A 96 38.06 -0.66 -3.74
C ASN A 96 36.62 -0.28 -4.05
N MET A 97 36.15 0.89 -3.62
CA MET A 97 34.84 1.42 -4.06
C MET A 97 35.07 2.57 -5.02
N ASN A 98 34.89 2.30 -6.32
CA ASN A 98 34.60 3.32 -7.32
C ASN A 98 33.35 4.09 -6.86
N LEU A 99 33.56 5.17 -6.10
CA LEU A 99 32.54 6.11 -5.63
C LEU A 99 32.04 6.96 -6.81
N GLY A 100 31.38 6.30 -7.76
CA GLY A 100 30.28 6.94 -8.47
C GLY A 100 29.17 7.17 -7.45
N ALA A 101 28.81 8.43 -7.22
CA ALA A 101 27.73 8.93 -6.37
C ALA A 101 27.08 7.88 -5.43
N GLU A 102 27.37 7.96 -4.12
CA GLU A 102 26.72 7.13 -3.10
C GLU A 102 25.22 7.03 -3.36
N GLN A 103 24.75 5.83 -3.73
CA GLN A 103 23.34 5.63 -4.03
C GLN A 103 22.56 5.60 -2.73
N ALA A 104 21.66 6.58 -2.55
CA ALA A 104 20.74 6.59 -1.43
C ALA A 104 19.80 5.38 -1.51
N VAL A 105 19.81 4.58 -0.44
CA VAL A 105 18.98 3.39 -0.29
C VAL A 105 18.11 3.53 0.95
N ALA A 106 16.82 3.27 0.81
CA ALA A 106 15.92 3.17 1.95
C ALA A 106 15.51 1.73 2.22
N ILE A 107 15.34 1.40 3.50
CA ILE A 107 14.75 0.14 3.93
C ILE A 107 13.40 0.43 4.56
N LEU A 108 12.41 -0.35 4.16
CA LEU A 108 11.08 -0.40 4.74
C LEU A 108 10.88 -1.78 5.39
N TRP A 109 10.56 -1.80 6.69
CA TRP A 109 10.31 -3.04 7.43
C TRP A 109 9.13 -2.90 8.42
N GLY A 110 8.57 -4.06 8.77
CA GLY A 110 7.44 -4.17 9.68
C GLY A 110 6.13 -3.65 9.09
N GLY A 111 5.31 -3.09 9.97
CA GLY A 111 3.97 -2.62 9.67
C GLY A 111 2.94 -3.75 9.61
N ARG A 112 1.68 -3.37 9.73
CA ARG A 112 0.54 -4.25 9.54
C ARG A 112 0.14 -4.28 8.09
N GLU A 113 0.17 -5.47 7.51
CA GLU A 113 -0.18 -5.72 6.11
C GLU A 113 -1.64 -6.07 5.89
N PHE A 114 -2.28 -6.61 6.92
CA PHE A 114 -3.68 -6.98 6.87
C PHE A 114 -4.56 -5.88 7.46
N ASN A 115 -5.60 -5.53 6.72
CA ASN A 115 -6.77 -4.87 7.26
C ASN A 115 -7.98 -5.70 6.81
N PRO A 116 -9.02 -5.79 7.63
CA PRO A 116 -10.31 -6.35 7.23
C PRO A 116 -10.87 -5.97 5.84
N SER A 117 -10.48 -4.84 5.26
CA SER A 117 -10.85 -4.45 3.89
C SER A 117 -10.10 -5.21 2.78
N SER A 118 -9.06 -5.97 3.13
CA SER A 118 -8.25 -6.76 2.21
C SER A 118 -8.70 -8.23 2.21
N ILE A 119 -8.95 -8.79 1.02
CA ILE A 119 -9.47 -10.17 0.86
C ILE A 119 -8.35 -11.19 1.04
N ARG A 120 -7.17 -10.90 0.47
CA ARG A 120 -6.00 -11.76 0.57
C ARG A 120 -4.74 -10.91 0.59
N THR A 121 -3.96 -11.07 1.65
CA THR A 121 -2.59 -10.56 1.73
C THR A 121 -1.68 -11.75 1.97
N TYR A 122 -0.59 -11.85 1.22
CA TYR A 122 0.48 -12.79 1.54
C TYR A 122 1.36 -12.09 2.57
N PRO A 123 1.29 -12.47 3.87
CA PRO A 123 2.08 -11.81 4.88
C PRO A 123 3.56 -11.93 4.51
N SER A 124 4.31 -10.83 4.59
CA SER A 124 5.75 -10.88 4.43
C SER A 124 6.34 -11.89 5.43
N PRO A 125 7.28 -12.73 4.98
CA PRO A 125 8.14 -13.49 5.88
C PRO A 125 8.78 -12.59 6.95
N ARG A 126 9.13 -13.15 8.11
CA ARG A 126 9.70 -12.39 9.23
C ARG A 126 11.05 -11.74 8.87
N ASP A 127 11.78 -12.39 7.98
CA ASP A 127 13.08 -12.00 7.45
C ASP A 127 13.00 -11.11 6.21
N GLU A 128 11.80 -10.80 5.68
CA GLU A 128 11.67 -10.00 4.47
C GLU A 128 11.72 -8.49 4.78
N VAL A 129 12.57 -7.78 4.04
CA VAL A 129 12.68 -6.31 4.05
C VAL A 129 12.47 -5.79 2.64
N ALA A 130 11.87 -4.61 2.51
CA ALA A 130 11.78 -3.93 1.22
C ALA A 130 12.88 -2.87 1.11
N VAL A 131 13.59 -2.88 -0.01
CA VAL A 131 14.72 -1.99 -0.28
C VAL A 131 14.37 -1.11 -1.47
N PHE A 132 14.44 0.21 -1.28
CA PHE A 132 14.26 1.19 -2.34
C PHE A 132 15.61 1.71 -2.81
N SER A 133 15.81 1.72 -4.13
CA SER A 133 16.96 2.34 -4.79
C SER A 133 16.55 3.67 -5.43
N LEU A 134 17.19 4.77 -5.02
CA LEU A 134 16.94 6.08 -5.65
C LEU A 134 17.42 6.12 -7.11
N SER A 135 18.54 5.48 -7.43
CA SER A 135 19.11 5.48 -8.78
C SER A 135 18.20 4.78 -9.79
N GLN A 136 17.59 3.66 -9.37
CA GLN A 136 16.65 2.89 -10.19
C GLN A 136 15.20 3.35 -10.03
N LYS A 137 14.90 4.17 -9.01
CA LYS A 137 13.56 4.54 -8.56
C LYS A 137 12.64 3.33 -8.38
N GLN A 138 13.18 2.24 -7.83
CA GLN A 138 12.48 0.97 -7.74
C GLN A 138 12.65 0.32 -6.37
N TRP A 139 11.62 -0.44 -6.00
CA TRP A 139 11.62 -1.33 -4.85
C TRP A 139 12.07 -2.74 -5.23
N SER A 140 12.73 -3.41 -4.30
CA SER A 140 13.00 -4.84 -4.36
C SER A 140 12.78 -5.48 -2.99
N LEU A 141 12.41 -6.76 -2.98
CA LEU A 141 12.17 -7.51 -1.74
C LEU A 141 13.39 -8.37 -1.45
N LYS A 142 14.00 -8.20 -0.29
CA LYS A 142 15.19 -8.93 0.14
C LYS A 142 14.92 -9.70 1.42
N ARG A 143 15.75 -10.71 1.71
CA ARG A 143 15.74 -11.43 2.98
C ARG A 143 16.96 -11.03 3.81
N ALA A 144 16.71 -10.71 5.07
CA ALA A 144 17.75 -10.51 6.06
C ALA A 144 18.28 -11.87 6.54
N ALA A 145 19.57 -11.90 6.87
CA ALA A 145 20.14 -13.02 7.61
C ALA A 145 19.62 -13.01 9.06
N PRO A 146 19.53 -14.18 9.71
CA PRO A 146 19.17 -14.25 11.13
C PRO A 146 20.28 -13.63 11.99
N SER A 147 19.95 -13.35 13.25
CA SER A 147 20.92 -12.95 14.26
C SER A 147 22.06 -13.99 14.35
N PRO A 148 23.33 -13.56 14.32
CA PRO A 148 24.47 -14.49 14.39
C PRO A 148 24.61 -15.14 15.78
N THR A 149 23.99 -14.58 16.82
CA THR A 149 24.14 -15.08 18.20
C THR A 149 23.20 -16.25 18.51
N ASP A 150 21.97 -16.21 18.00
CA ASP A 150 20.90 -17.14 18.39
C ASP A 150 20.01 -17.59 17.22
N GLY A 151 20.33 -17.16 15.99
CA GLY A 151 19.56 -17.50 14.80
C GLY A 151 18.18 -16.85 14.73
N SER A 152 17.87 -15.89 15.61
CA SER A 152 16.54 -15.29 15.72
C SER A 152 16.33 -14.08 14.80
N TYR A 153 15.08 -13.65 14.68
CA TYR A 153 14.67 -12.44 13.96
C TYR A 153 13.83 -11.55 14.88
N PRO A 154 13.86 -10.22 14.70
CA PRO A 154 12.92 -9.34 15.38
C PRO A 154 11.49 -9.75 15.03
N MET A 155 10.63 -9.81 16.05
CA MET A 155 9.19 -10.04 15.84
C MET A 155 8.62 -8.93 14.94
N GLN A 156 7.83 -9.31 13.92
CA GLN A 156 7.12 -8.33 13.09
C GLN A 156 6.21 -7.44 13.95
N ARG A 157 6.27 -6.14 13.68
CA ARG A 157 5.68 -5.10 14.52
C ARG A 157 5.24 -3.88 13.72
N GLU A 158 4.18 -3.22 14.18
CA GLU A 158 3.74 -1.91 13.67
C GLU A 158 4.09 -0.80 14.67
N GLY A 159 4.35 0.40 14.16
CA GLY A 159 4.56 1.61 14.96
C GLY A 159 5.83 1.58 15.82
N ALA A 160 6.83 0.77 15.46
CA ALA A 160 8.13 0.81 16.10
C ALA A 160 8.91 2.06 15.66
N ALA A 161 9.77 2.56 16.55
CA ALA A 161 10.65 3.67 16.27
C ALA A 161 11.91 3.15 15.55
N PHE A 162 12.29 3.81 14.46
CA PHE A 162 13.46 3.43 13.67
C PHE A 162 14.38 4.62 13.54
N VAL A 163 15.68 4.37 13.71
CA VAL A 163 16.72 5.37 13.54
C VAL A 163 17.85 4.74 12.74
N ALA A 164 18.22 5.39 11.64
CA ALA A 164 19.42 5.04 10.89
C ALA A 164 20.66 5.32 11.74
N GLY A 165 21.65 4.44 11.70
CA GLY A 165 22.85 4.64 12.48
C GLY A 165 23.94 3.62 12.20
N CYS A 166 25.01 3.75 12.97
CA CYS A 166 26.17 2.88 12.87
C CYS A 166 26.34 2.13 14.20
N PHE A 167 26.64 0.84 14.13
CA PHE A 167 26.98 0.02 15.29
C PHE A 167 28.21 -0.80 14.95
N GLN A 168 29.25 -0.67 15.78
CA GLN A 168 30.54 -1.35 15.56
C GLN A 168 31.13 -1.11 14.15
N GLY A 169 30.99 0.13 13.64
CA GLY A 169 31.48 0.51 12.31
C GLY A 169 30.60 0.04 11.14
N ALA A 170 29.55 -0.74 11.39
CA ALA A 170 28.63 -1.18 10.36
C ALA A 170 27.40 -0.26 10.24
N PRO A 171 26.99 0.12 9.02
CA PRO A 171 25.74 0.84 8.79
C PRO A 171 24.53 -0.06 9.02
N GLY A 172 23.42 0.54 9.43
CA GLY A 172 22.18 -0.17 9.66
C GLY A 172 21.10 0.71 10.26
N MET A 173 20.20 0.08 11.01
CA MET A 173 19.14 0.77 11.72
C MET A 173 18.90 0.18 13.10
N PHE A 174 18.59 1.04 14.06
CA PHE A 174 18.05 0.67 15.34
C PHE A 174 16.54 0.59 15.27
N VAL A 175 15.97 -0.47 15.83
CA VAL A 175 14.52 -0.69 15.92
C VAL A 175 14.17 -0.83 17.38
N PHE A 176 13.29 0.05 17.87
CA PHE A 176 12.84 0.02 19.26
C PHE A 176 11.32 -0.04 19.36
N GLY A 177 10.87 -0.91 20.26
CA GLY A 177 9.49 -0.96 20.72
C GLY A 177 8.49 -1.37 19.64
N GLY A 178 7.34 -0.69 19.60
CA GLY A 178 6.23 -0.97 18.70
C GLY A 178 5.24 -2.02 19.23
N ARG A 179 4.28 -2.41 18.40
CA ARG A 179 3.26 -3.41 18.72
C ARG A 179 3.39 -4.61 17.80
N ALA A 180 3.53 -5.81 18.37
CA ALA A 180 3.60 -7.04 17.61
C ALA A 180 2.35 -7.23 16.73
N THR A 181 2.54 -7.67 15.49
CA THR A 181 1.43 -7.80 14.53
C THR A 181 0.51 -9.00 14.83
N VAL A 182 1.04 -10.03 15.50
CA VAL A 182 0.33 -11.30 15.77
C VAL A 182 -0.47 -11.23 17.07
N ASP A 183 0.19 -11.02 18.21
CA ASP A 183 -0.41 -11.07 19.55
C ASP A 183 -0.78 -9.69 20.12
N ARG A 184 -0.51 -8.61 19.37
CA ARG A 184 -0.84 -7.22 19.72
C ARG A 184 -0.16 -6.69 20.99
N ARG A 185 0.80 -7.41 21.58
CA ARG A 185 1.52 -6.94 22.76
C ARG A 185 2.47 -5.78 22.40
N LEU A 186 2.68 -4.89 23.35
CA LEU A 186 3.72 -3.88 23.24
C LEU A 186 5.08 -4.53 23.43
N LEU A 187 6.03 -4.10 22.62
CA LEU A 187 7.41 -4.56 22.65
C LEU A 187 8.29 -3.44 23.21
N SER A 188 9.39 -3.81 23.84
CA SER A 188 10.37 -2.89 24.44
C SER A 188 11.82 -3.34 24.19
N ASP A 189 12.00 -4.32 23.31
CA ASP A 189 13.29 -4.78 22.84
C ASP A 189 13.91 -3.79 21.84
N LEU A 190 15.24 -3.78 21.79
CA LEU A 190 16.05 -3.01 20.86
C LEU A 190 16.78 -3.98 19.93
N TRP A 191 16.68 -3.74 18.63
CA TRP A 191 17.41 -4.49 17.61
C TRP A 191 18.28 -3.55 16.80
N PHE A 192 19.45 -4.04 16.38
CA PHE A 192 20.23 -3.41 15.33
C PHE A 192 20.17 -4.30 14.08
N LEU A 193 19.60 -3.78 12.99
CA LEU A 193 19.55 -4.47 11.70
C LEU A 193 20.67 -3.91 10.83
N GLN A 194 21.76 -4.68 10.72
CA GLN A 194 22.89 -4.32 9.88
C GLN A 194 22.50 -4.39 8.41
N ALA A 195 22.87 -3.36 7.64
CA ALA A 195 22.63 -3.34 6.21
C ALA A 195 23.71 -2.51 5.49
N SER A 196 24.26 -3.06 4.42
CA SER A 196 25.11 -2.31 3.49
C SER A 196 24.30 -1.82 2.30
N PRO A 197 24.48 -0.58 1.81
CA PRO A 197 23.83 -0.12 0.58
C PRO A 197 24.12 -1.05 -0.61
N GLN A 198 25.38 -1.44 -0.78
CA GLN A 198 25.80 -2.33 -1.87
C GLN A 198 25.20 -3.73 -1.74
N GLY A 199 25.21 -4.32 -0.54
CA GLY A 199 24.62 -5.64 -0.31
C GLY A 199 23.09 -5.64 -0.46
N ALA A 200 22.44 -4.57 0.00
CA ALA A 200 21.00 -4.38 -0.17
C ALA A 200 20.60 -4.24 -1.65
N LEU A 201 21.45 -3.66 -2.49
CA LEU A 201 21.22 -3.52 -3.92
C LEU A 201 21.56 -4.79 -4.71
N SER A 202 22.65 -5.49 -4.36
CA SER A 202 23.15 -6.65 -5.10
C SER A 202 22.44 -7.96 -4.77
N ALA A 203 21.83 -8.08 -3.60
CA ALA A 203 21.07 -9.28 -3.23
C ALA A 203 19.94 -9.55 -4.25
N PRO A 204 19.67 -10.80 -4.64
CA PRO A 204 18.56 -11.09 -5.54
C PRO A 204 17.21 -10.77 -4.87
N SER A 205 16.21 -10.38 -5.69
CA SER A 205 14.85 -10.25 -5.17
C SER A 205 14.32 -11.61 -4.77
N THR A 206 13.72 -11.72 -3.59
CA THR A 206 13.23 -12.98 -3.03
C THR A 206 12.00 -13.50 -3.76
N ARG A 207 11.21 -12.59 -4.31
CA ARG A 207 10.02 -12.85 -5.12
C ARG A 207 9.65 -11.62 -5.94
N GLY A 208 8.72 -11.81 -6.88
CA GLY A 208 8.09 -10.73 -7.62
C GLY A 208 7.14 -9.90 -6.75
N CYS A 209 6.81 -8.70 -7.24
CA CYS A 209 5.87 -7.80 -6.60
C CYS A 209 4.47 -8.44 -6.56
N ILE A 210 3.84 -8.45 -5.38
CA ILE A 210 2.47 -8.98 -5.24
C ILE A 210 1.49 -7.84 -5.20
N TYR A 211 0.50 -7.92 -6.10
CA TYR A 211 -0.62 -6.98 -6.13
C TYR A 211 -1.76 -7.51 -5.27
N PRO A 212 -2.12 -6.81 -4.17
CA PRO A 212 -3.24 -7.22 -3.37
C PRO A 212 -4.54 -6.89 -4.10
N PHE A 213 -5.53 -7.74 -3.85
CA PHE A 213 -6.89 -7.55 -4.30
C PHE A 213 -7.80 -7.37 -3.08
N SER A 214 -8.62 -6.31 -3.10
CA SER A 214 -9.41 -5.88 -1.93
C SER A 214 -10.90 -5.82 -2.25
N TYR A 215 -11.73 -5.75 -1.21
CA TYR A 215 -13.18 -5.63 -1.39
C TYR A 215 -13.58 -4.37 -2.17
N TYR A 216 -12.76 -3.31 -2.09
CA TYR A 216 -12.96 -2.11 -2.91
C TYR A 216 -12.83 -2.40 -4.42
N HIS A 217 -11.88 -3.24 -4.81
CA HIS A 217 -11.72 -3.64 -6.22
C HIS A 217 -12.89 -4.51 -6.68
N LEU A 218 -13.33 -5.48 -5.85
CA LEU A 218 -14.51 -6.27 -6.13
C LEU A 218 -15.77 -5.41 -6.27
N HIS A 219 -15.97 -4.46 -5.36
CA HIS A 219 -17.05 -3.48 -5.47
C HIS A 219 -17.01 -2.78 -6.84
N GLY A 220 -15.88 -2.16 -7.20
CA GLY A 220 -15.74 -1.47 -8.48
C GLY A 220 -16.02 -2.36 -9.70
N VAL A 221 -15.48 -3.58 -9.72
CA VAL A 221 -15.69 -4.56 -10.82
C VAL A 221 -17.16 -4.94 -10.97
N PHE A 222 -17.82 -5.31 -9.87
CA PHE A 222 -19.24 -5.70 -9.90
C PHE A 222 -20.14 -4.53 -10.31
N GLN A 223 -19.86 -3.32 -9.79
CA GLN A 223 -20.61 -2.12 -10.15
C GLN A 223 -20.42 -1.75 -11.64
N PHE A 224 -19.20 -1.87 -12.16
CA PHE A 224 -18.91 -1.65 -13.58
C PHE A 224 -19.69 -2.62 -14.47
N PHE A 225 -19.64 -3.92 -14.21
CA PHE A 225 -20.37 -4.88 -15.02
C PHE A 225 -21.88 -4.72 -14.90
N THR A 226 -22.40 -4.39 -13.71
CA THR A 226 -23.82 -4.15 -13.50
C THR A 226 -24.32 -2.94 -14.29
N TYR A 227 -23.80 -1.74 -13.97
CA TYR A 227 -24.34 -0.47 -14.46
C TYR A 227 -23.71 0.00 -15.77
N GLY A 228 -22.48 -0.43 -16.07
CA GLY A 228 -21.77 -0.07 -17.29
C GLY A 228 -22.00 -1.04 -18.45
N VAL A 229 -22.40 -2.29 -18.18
CA VAL A 229 -22.51 -3.33 -19.22
C VAL A 229 -23.88 -3.98 -19.25
N ILE A 230 -24.27 -4.69 -18.18
CA ILE A 230 -25.43 -5.59 -18.21
C ILE A 230 -26.75 -4.84 -18.31
N PHE A 231 -26.98 -3.82 -17.49
CA PHE A 231 -28.20 -3.03 -17.56
C PHE A 231 -28.34 -2.25 -18.88
N PRO A 232 -27.31 -1.56 -19.40
CA PRO A 232 -27.37 -0.96 -20.74
C PRO A 232 -27.71 -1.96 -21.84
N ILE A 233 -27.09 -3.14 -21.86
CA ILE A 233 -27.40 -4.18 -22.86
C ILE A 233 -28.84 -4.68 -22.67
N GLY A 234 -29.26 -4.93 -21.44
CA GLY A 234 -30.63 -5.33 -21.12
C GLY A 234 -31.65 -4.31 -21.62
N TYR A 235 -31.40 -3.02 -21.42
CA TYR A 235 -32.23 -1.94 -21.95
C TYR A 235 -32.29 -1.95 -23.48
N LEU A 236 -31.14 -2.07 -24.16
CA LEU A 236 -31.09 -2.11 -25.62
C LEU A 236 -31.84 -3.31 -26.20
N VAL A 237 -31.71 -4.50 -25.60
CA VAL A 237 -32.49 -5.69 -25.96
C VAL A 237 -33.98 -5.44 -25.76
N GLY A 238 -34.36 -4.93 -24.58
CA GLY A 238 -35.75 -4.63 -24.23
C GLY A 238 -36.39 -3.55 -25.10
N ARG A 239 -35.60 -2.65 -25.69
CA ARG A 239 -36.10 -1.58 -26.55
C ARG A 239 -36.07 -1.92 -28.03
N HIS A 240 -34.95 -2.45 -28.53
CA HIS A 240 -34.64 -2.49 -29.96
C HIS A 240 -34.65 -3.89 -30.60
N ALA A 241 -34.72 -4.99 -29.83
CA ALA A 241 -34.82 -6.34 -30.41
C ALA A 241 -36.24 -6.61 -30.93
N MET A 242 -36.67 -5.88 -31.96
CA MET A 242 -38.01 -5.96 -32.54
C MET A 242 -38.28 -7.36 -33.11
N ASN A 243 -39.47 -7.89 -32.83
CA ASN A 243 -40.03 -9.14 -33.37
C ASN A 243 -39.33 -10.46 -33.01
N SER A 244 -38.37 -10.46 -32.06
CA SER A 244 -37.82 -11.71 -31.53
C SER A 244 -38.66 -12.24 -30.36
N PRO A 245 -39.11 -13.52 -30.38
CA PRO A 245 -39.74 -14.14 -29.21
C PRO A 245 -38.78 -14.20 -28.00
N MET A 246 -37.46 -14.10 -28.24
CA MET A 246 -36.44 -14.08 -27.21
C MET A 246 -36.25 -12.74 -26.51
N LYS A 247 -36.87 -11.66 -27.00
CA LYS A 247 -36.70 -10.31 -26.47
C LYS A 247 -36.97 -10.23 -24.96
N ARG A 248 -38.17 -10.64 -24.54
CA ARG A 248 -38.60 -10.59 -23.14
C ARG A 248 -37.78 -11.50 -22.24
N PRO A 249 -37.60 -12.81 -22.53
CA PRO A 249 -36.79 -13.67 -21.66
C PRO A 249 -35.34 -13.21 -21.57
N LEU A 250 -34.72 -12.76 -22.66
CA LEU A 250 -33.33 -12.27 -22.62
C LEU A 250 -33.20 -10.99 -21.79
N HIS A 251 -34.14 -10.04 -21.93
CA HIS A 251 -34.19 -8.85 -21.09
C HIS A 251 -34.31 -9.21 -19.60
N MET A 252 -35.22 -10.13 -19.24
CA MET A 252 -35.42 -10.58 -17.86
C MET A 252 -34.18 -11.27 -17.29
N ILE A 253 -33.52 -12.14 -18.07
CA ILE A 253 -32.28 -12.81 -17.65
C ILE A 253 -31.18 -11.79 -17.35
N LEU A 254 -30.97 -10.83 -18.25
CA LEU A 254 -29.99 -9.76 -18.05
C LEU A 254 -30.32 -8.90 -16.84
N GLN A 255 -31.61 -8.62 -16.59
CA GLN A 255 -32.04 -7.85 -15.44
C GLN A 255 -31.82 -8.61 -14.12
N ILE A 256 -32.18 -9.90 -14.04
CA ILE A 256 -31.93 -10.75 -12.86
C ILE A 256 -30.43 -10.83 -12.57
N PHE A 257 -29.63 -11.10 -13.60
CA PHE A 257 -28.18 -11.21 -13.44
C PHE A 257 -27.54 -9.89 -13.02
N GLY A 258 -27.97 -8.78 -13.62
CA GLY A 258 -27.55 -7.44 -13.22
C GLY A 258 -27.89 -7.14 -11.76
N VAL A 259 -29.13 -7.40 -11.32
CA VAL A 259 -29.54 -7.19 -9.92
C VAL A 259 -28.71 -8.05 -8.95
N ALA A 260 -28.45 -9.31 -9.28
CA ALA A 260 -27.59 -10.17 -8.46
C ALA A 260 -26.17 -9.58 -8.30
N LEU A 261 -25.56 -9.11 -9.40
CA LEU A 261 -24.25 -8.44 -9.34
C LEU A 261 -24.30 -7.11 -8.59
N ALA A 262 -25.38 -6.33 -8.70
CA ALA A 262 -25.57 -5.10 -7.94
C ALA A 262 -25.57 -5.37 -6.44
N ILE A 263 -26.27 -6.42 -6.00
CA ILE A 263 -26.34 -6.84 -4.59
C ILE A 263 -24.95 -7.26 -4.10
N CYS A 264 -24.25 -8.12 -4.84
CA CYS A 264 -22.88 -8.52 -4.51
C CYS A 264 -21.93 -7.32 -4.43
N GLY A 265 -21.95 -6.45 -5.45
CA GLY A 265 -21.13 -5.25 -5.50
C GLY A 265 -21.41 -4.31 -4.34
N PHE A 266 -22.69 -4.06 -4.01
CA PHE A 266 -23.07 -3.23 -2.86
C PHE A 266 -22.57 -3.84 -1.55
N SER A 267 -22.72 -5.15 -1.38
CA SER A 267 -22.26 -5.89 -0.20
C SER A 267 -20.75 -5.79 -0.02
N PHE A 268 -19.96 -5.90 -1.09
CA PHE A 268 -18.51 -5.67 -1.05
C PHE A 268 -18.15 -4.22 -0.70
N GLY A 269 -18.93 -3.24 -1.19
CA GLY A 269 -18.77 -1.83 -0.81
C GLY A 269 -18.92 -1.63 0.69
N VAL A 270 -20.00 -2.17 1.26
CA VAL A 270 -20.27 -2.14 2.71
C VAL A 270 -19.15 -2.84 3.50
N HIS A 271 -18.72 -4.03 3.07
CA HIS A 271 -17.64 -4.76 3.76
C HIS A 271 -16.26 -4.10 3.63
N SER A 272 -16.03 -3.30 2.59
CA SER A 272 -14.75 -2.62 2.37
C SER A 272 -14.48 -1.52 3.41
N VAL A 273 -15.50 -1.04 4.13
CA VAL A 273 -15.36 0.04 5.11
C VAL A 273 -15.76 -0.45 6.50
N ARG A 274 -14.77 -0.67 7.37
CA ARG A 274 -14.95 -1.13 8.77
C ARG A 274 -14.99 0.00 9.79
N THR A 275 -15.38 1.22 9.40
CA THR A 275 -15.59 2.29 10.39
C THR A 275 -16.80 1.93 11.26
N PRO A 276 -16.71 1.96 12.60
CA PRO A 276 -17.82 1.62 13.50
C PRO A 276 -19.04 2.56 13.46
N SER A 277 -19.21 3.36 12.40
CA SER A 277 -20.14 4.47 12.38
C SER A 277 -20.83 4.64 11.03
N TRP A 278 -22.07 5.16 11.09
CA TRP A 278 -22.86 5.69 9.98
C TRP A 278 -22.13 6.73 9.11
N LEU A 279 -20.92 7.16 9.49
CA LEU A 279 -20.13 8.14 8.78
C LEU A 279 -19.81 7.72 7.34
N HIS A 280 -19.65 6.41 7.06
CA HIS A 280 -19.40 5.92 5.71
C HIS A 280 -20.48 6.36 4.71
N PHE A 281 -21.75 6.33 5.14
CA PHE A 281 -22.90 6.67 4.29
C PHE A 281 -23.21 8.17 4.24
N ARG A 282 -22.42 9.03 4.89
CA ARG A 282 -22.61 10.49 4.83
C ARG A 282 -21.98 11.15 3.61
N HIS A 283 -21.33 10.37 2.75
CA HIS A 283 -20.63 10.89 1.57
C HIS A 283 -21.48 10.80 0.32
N ALA A 284 -21.35 11.79 -0.58
CA ALA A 284 -22.15 11.89 -1.81
C ALA A 284 -22.12 10.60 -2.63
N HIS A 285 -20.94 9.98 -2.79
CA HIS A 285 -20.83 8.70 -3.50
C HIS A 285 -21.65 7.58 -2.86
N ALA A 286 -21.62 7.46 -1.52
CA ALA A 286 -22.36 6.43 -0.81
C ALA A 286 -23.88 6.69 -0.82
N ILE A 287 -24.30 7.96 -0.68
CA ILE A 287 -25.72 8.37 -0.76
C ILE A 287 -26.28 8.08 -2.15
N ILE A 288 -25.58 8.51 -3.20
CA ILE A 288 -25.97 8.23 -4.59
C ILE A 288 -26.00 6.72 -4.83
N GLY A 289 -24.99 5.99 -4.36
CA GLY A 289 -24.94 4.53 -4.45
C GLY A 289 -26.13 3.84 -3.81
N ILE A 290 -26.55 4.26 -2.60
CA ILE A 290 -27.74 3.74 -1.92
C ILE A 290 -29.01 4.06 -2.70
N ILE A 291 -29.20 5.30 -3.13
CA ILE A 291 -30.40 5.71 -3.89
C ILE A 291 -30.51 4.89 -5.18
N THR A 292 -29.41 4.81 -5.95
CA THR A 292 -29.36 4.02 -7.19
C THR A 292 -29.64 2.54 -6.93
N PHE A 293 -29.10 1.98 -5.84
CA PHE A 293 -29.35 0.60 -5.47
C PHE A 293 -30.83 0.36 -5.13
N ILE A 294 -31.45 1.23 -4.33
CA ILE A 294 -32.88 1.14 -3.99
C ILE A 294 -33.74 1.23 -5.26
N LEU A 295 -33.46 2.19 -6.14
CA LEU A 295 -34.17 2.35 -7.41
C LEU A 295 -34.04 1.11 -8.30
N THR A 296 -32.86 0.49 -8.32
CA THR A 296 -32.63 -0.78 -9.05
C THR A 296 -33.51 -1.92 -8.52
N ILE A 297 -33.62 -2.05 -7.19
CA ILE A 297 -34.49 -3.05 -6.57
C ILE A 297 -35.96 -2.76 -6.87
N ILE A 298 -36.41 -1.51 -6.75
CA ILE A 298 -37.78 -1.12 -7.08
C ILE A 298 -38.09 -1.41 -8.55
N GLN A 299 -37.20 -1.03 -9.46
CA GLN A 299 -37.36 -1.30 -10.90
C GLN A 299 -37.46 -2.80 -11.18
N PHE A 300 -36.73 -3.64 -10.45
CA PHE A 300 -36.83 -5.09 -10.59
C PHE A 300 -38.15 -5.66 -10.05
N LEU A 301 -38.66 -5.14 -8.93
CA LEU A 301 -39.89 -5.63 -8.29
C LEU A 301 -41.16 -5.15 -8.99
N VAL A 302 -41.14 -3.91 -9.51
CA VAL A 302 -42.29 -3.27 -10.17
C VAL A 302 -42.25 -3.47 -11.69
N GLY A 303 -41.10 -3.91 -12.22
CA GLY A 303 -40.85 -4.14 -13.65
C GLY A 303 -41.76 -5.18 -14.29
#